data_AF-A0A2R9SZ79-F1
#
_entry.id   AF-A0A2R9SZ79-F1
#
_cell.length_a   1.000
_cell.length_b   1.000
_cell.length_c   1.000
_cell.angle_alpha   90.00
_cell.angle_beta   90.00
_cell.angle_gamma   90.00
#
_symmetry.space_group_name_H-M   'P 1'
#
loop_
_entity.id
_entity.type
_entity.pdbx_description
1 polymer ?
#
loop_
_entity_poly.entity_id
_entity_poly.type
_entity_poly.pdbx_seq_one_letter_code
_entity_poly.pdbx_strand_id
1 'polypeptide(L)'
;MDMINIYMYRNDSSRVQPELINVQSDPDLLRNAAQWAQGGEPEPLPNIQEIKQMYVFQFQFRNGDTIQDVYYMYITDTNNEHYMKEFDGSLKKDTDKFDASEKERILNLIGLEGWKKVSASDLLNS
;
A
#
# COMPACT_ATOMS: atom_id res chain seq x y z
N MET A 1 -6.38 -1.04 -19.61
CA MET A 1 -5.91 0.28 -19.16
C MET A 1 -5.21 -0.01 -17.88
N ASP A 2 -3.95 0.37 -17.81
CA ASP A 2 -3.14 0.09 -16.64
C ASP A 2 -3.24 1.32 -15.73
N MET A 3 -3.45 1.08 -14.44
CA MET A 3 -3.59 2.15 -13.46
C MET A 3 -3.18 1.66 -12.07
N ILE A 4 -2.85 2.61 -11.19
CA ILE A 4 -2.62 2.35 -9.78
C ILE A 4 -3.65 3.15 -8.98
N ASN A 5 -4.51 2.45 -8.26
CA ASN A 5 -5.39 3.05 -7.27
C ASN A 5 -4.66 3.11 -5.92
N ILE A 6 -4.60 4.29 -5.32
CA ILE A 6 -3.88 4.52 -4.06
C ILE A 6 -4.88 4.79 -2.97
N TYR A 7 -4.92 3.89 -2.00
CA TYR A 7 -5.78 3.98 -0.83
C TYR A 7 -4.96 4.34 0.41
N MET A 8 -5.55 5.12 1.33
CA MET A 8 -4.93 5.51 2.59
C MET A 8 -5.87 5.19 3.75
N TYR A 9 -5.31 4.60 4.80
CA TYR A 9 -6.01 4.47 6.08
C TYR A 9 -5.86 5.76 6.89
N ARG A 10 -7.01 6.33 7.31
CA ARG A 10 -7.10 7.62 8.00
C ARG A 10 -7.77 7.48 9.36
N ASN A 11 -7.11 7.95 10.41
CA ASN A 11 -7.67 7.98 11.76
C ASN A 11 -8.58 9.19 12.02
N ASP A 12 -8.46 10.24 11.18
CA ASP A 12 -9.19 11.50 11.26
C ASP A 12 -10.46 11.50 10.40
N SER A 13 -10.88 10.34 9.90
CA SER A 13 -12.00 10.20 8.98
C SER A 13 -13.09 9.29 9.52
N SER A 14 -14.33 9.64 9.20
CA SER A 14 -15.52 8.81 9.45
C SER A 14 -15.98 8.06 8.20
N ARG A 15 -15.19 8.07 7.12
CA ARG A 15 -15.50 7.39 5.86
C ARG A 15 -15.03 5.94 5.91
N VAL A 16 -15.58 5.14 5.00
CA VAL A 16 -15.14 3.76 4.74
C VAL A 16 -13.64 3.74 4.46
N GLN A 17 -12.92 2.87 5.17
CA GLN A 17 -11.48 2.71 5.11
C GLN A 17 -11.09 1.44 4.32
N PRO A 18 -9.93 1.44 3.65
CA PRO A 18 -9.12 2.61 3.37
C PRO A 18 -9.76 3.48 2.28
N GLU A 19 -9.50 4.79 2.34
CA GLU A 19 -10.05 5.76 1.39
C GLU A 19 -9.21 5.83 0.11
N LEU A 20 -9.86 5.86 -1.06
CA LEU A 20 -9.17 6.16 -2.32
C LEU A 20 -8.75 7.63 -2.32
N ILE A 21 -7.44 7.88 -2.37
CA ILE A 21 -6.87 9.24 -2.33
C ILE A 21 -6.26 9.67 -3.66
N ASN A 22 -5.84 8.73 -4.52
CA ASN A 22 -5.25 9.04 -5.82
C ASN A 22 -5.46 7.89 -6.82
N VAL A 23 -5.47 8.22 -8.11
CA VAL A 23 -5.50 7.26 -9.22
C VAL A 23 -4.46 7.71 -10.26
N GLN A 24 -3.47 6.86 -10.51
CA GLN A 24 -2.40 7.13 -11.47
C GLN A 24 -2.56 6.25 -12.70
N SER A 25 -2.53 6.86 -13.89
CA SER A 25 -2.58 6.17 -15.18
C SER A 25 -1.49 6.62 -16.15
N ASP A 26 -0.54 7.43 -15.67
CA ASP A 26 0.60 7.88 -16.45
C ASP A 26 1.55 6.71 -16.72
N PRO A 27 1.86 6.38 -18.00
CA PRO A 27 2.67 5.21 -18.33
C PRO A 27 4.09 5.22 -17.74
N ASP A 28 4.71 6.38 -17.60
CA ASP A 28 6.06 6.50 -17.05
C ASP A 28 6.04 6.29 -15.53
N LEU A 29 5.06 6.87 -14.83
CA LEU A 29 4.86 6.61 -13.40
C LEU A 29 4.54 5.14 -13.12
N LEU A 30 3.69 4.52 -13.95
CA LEU A 30 3.35 3.09 -13.84
C LEU A 30 4.59 2.19 -14.00
N ARG A 31 5.43 2.49 -15.01
CA ARG A 31 6.67 1.74 -15.25
C ARG A 31 7.63 1.88 -14.08
N ASN A 32 7.83 3.10 -13.58
CA ASN A 32 8.71 3.37 -12.45
C ASN A 32 8.20 2.67 -11.18
N ALA A 33 6.89 2.70 -10.93
CA ALA A 33 6.27 2.02 -9.81
C ALA A 33 6.45 0.50 -9.86
N ALA A 34 6.32 -0.12 -11.04
CA ALA A 34 6.52 -1.56 -11.20
C ALA A 34 7.98 -1.97 -10.92
N GLN A 35 8.95 -1.16 -11.34
CA GLN A 35 10.37 -1.40 -11.04
C GLN A 35 10.66 -1.19 -9.55
N TRP A 36 10.14 -0.11 -8.97
CA TRP A 36 10.24 0.20 -7.55
C TRP A 36 9.67 -0.92 -6.68
N ALA A 37 8.52 -1.48 -7.06
CA ALA A 37 7.89 -2.57 -6.31
C ALA A 37 8.77 -3.84 -6.24
N GLN A 38 9.67 -4.02 -7.22
CA GLN A 38 10.59 -5.15 -7.27
C GLN A 38 11.94 -4.86 -6.59
N GLY A 39 12.35 -3.59 -6.49
CA GLY A 39 13.71 -3.14 -6.14
C GLY A 39 14.02 -2.91 -4.66
N GLY A 40 13.23 -3.46 -3.73
CA GLY A 40 13.46 -3.32 -2.28
C GLY A 40 14.34 -4.41 -1.67
N GLU A 41 15.01 -4.07 -0.58
CA GLU A 41 15.83 -5.01 0.21
C GLU A 41 15.01 -5.66 1.33
N PRO A 42 15.15 -6.97 1.60
CA PRO A 42 14.43 -7.62 2.69
C PRO A 42 14.76 -6.97 4.05
N GLU A 43 13.74 -6.52 4.77
CA GLU A 43 13.90 -5.91 6.09
C GLU A 43 12.68 -6.19 6.97
N PRO A 44 12.87 -6.44 8.28
CA PRO A 44 11.74 -6.58 9.20
C PRO A 44 10.89 -5.30 9.22
N LEU A 45 9.59 -5.49 9.39
CA LEU A 45 8.68 -4.36 9.62
C LEU A 45 9.02 -3.65 10.94
N PRO A 46 8.94 -2.31 11.03
CA PRO A 46 9.09 -1.58 12.27
C PRO A 46 7.99 -1.95 13.28
N ASN A 47 8.15 -1.52 14.54
CA ASN A 47 7.12 -1.74 15.55
C ASN A 47 5.83 -1.00 15.16
N ILE A 48 4.68 -1.54 15.54
CA ILE A 48 3.36 -0.98 15.19
C ILE A 48 3.21 0.48 15.66
N GLN A 49 3.84 0.83 16.79
CA GLN A 49 3.83 2.17 17.36
C GLN A 49 4.63 3.18 16.52
N GLU A 50 5.61 2.71 15.76
CA GLU A 50 6.45 3.51 14.86
C GLU A 50 5.78 3.69 13.48
N ILE A 51 4.71 2.95 13.18
CA ILE A 51 3.98 3.08 11.92
C ILE A 51 3.14 4.35 11.91
N LYS A 52 3.58 5.32 11.11
CA LYS A 52 2.94 6.63 10.94
C LYS A 52 1.77 6.55 9.98
N GLN A 53 1.98 6.00 8.78
CA GLN A 53 0.98 5.93 7.71
C GLN A 53 0.96 4.55 7.05
N MET A 54 -0.24 4.12 6.63
CA MET A 54 -0.47 2.88 5.89
C MET A 54 -1.30 3.17 4.64
N TYR A 55 -0.84 2.62 3.53
CA TYR A 55 -1.44 2.76 2.21
C TYR A 55 -1.61 1.40 1.56
N VAL A 56 -2.61 1.28 0.68
CA VAL A 56 -2.73 0.15 -0.23
C VAL A 56 -2.58 0.65 -1.65
N PHE A 57 -1.64 0.08 -2.39
CA PHE A 57 -1.50 0.32 -3.83
C PHE A 57 -2.10 -0.88 -4.56
N GLN A 58 -3.14 -0.63 -5.35
CA GLN A 58 -3.74 -1.63 -6.23
C GLN A 58 -3.27 -1.35 -7.65
N PHE A 59 -2.35 -2.18 -8.13
CA PHE A 59 -1.88 -2.17 -9.50
C PHE A 59 -2.87 -2.95 -10.35
N GLN A 60 -3.58 -2.27 -11.22
CA GLN A 60 -4.52 -2.86 -12.14
C GLN A 60 -3.92 -2.84 -13.54
N PHE A 61 -3.78 -4.01 -14.17
CA PHE A 61 -3.24 -4.12 -15.52
C PHE A 61 -3.99 -5.15 -16.35
N ARG A 62 -3.94 -4.98 -17.67
CA ARG A 62 -4.58 -5.93 -18.59
C ARG A 62 -3.65 -7.10 -18.88
N ASN A 63 -4.15 -8.32 -18.66
CA ASN A 63 -3.49 -9.56 -19.08
C ASN A 63 -4.43 -10.31 -20.05
N GLY A 64 -4.15 -10.16 -21.35
CA GLY A 64 -5.03 -10.61 -22.42
C GLY A 64 -6.42 -9.96 -22.34
N ASP A 65 -7.46 -10.78 -22.24
CA ASP A 65 -8.85 -10.32 -22.12
C ASP A 65 -9.29 -10.07 -20.66
N THR A 66 -8.40 -10.32 -19.69
CA THR A 66 -8.69 -10.16 -18.27
C THR A 66 -8.01 -8.94 -17.66
N ILE A 67 -8.61 -8.40 -16.61
CA ILE A 67 -7.98 -7.40 -15.74
C ILE A 67 -7.44 -8.13 -14.52
N GLN A 68 -6.17 -7.89 -14.20
CA GLN A 68 -5.52 -8.42 -13.02
C GLN A 68 -5.23 -7.28 -12.05
N ASP A 69 -5.45 -7.56 -10.77
CA ASP A 69 -5.10 -6.68 -9.67
C ASP A 69 -3.96 -7.31 -8.86
N VAL A 70 -2.94 -6.52 -8.56
CA VAL A 70 -1.88 -6.86 -7.61
C VAL A 70 -1.87 -5.82 -6.50
N TYR A 71 -1.83 -6.27 -5.25
CA TYR A 71 -1.96 -5.41 -4.08
C TYR A 71 -0.66 -5.34 -3.30
N TYR A 72 -0.24 -4.13 -2.98
CA TYR A 72 0.89 -3.85 -2.10
C TYR A 72 0.41 -3.05 -0.89
N MET A 73 0.80 -3.49 0.31
CA MET A 73 0.74 -2.66 1.49
C MET A 73 2.02 -1.81 1.53
N TYR A 74 1.84 -0.50 1.65
CA TYR A 74 2.94 0.46 1.74
C TYR A 74 2.85 1.22 3.06
N ILE A 75 3.97 1.29 3.76
CA ILE A 75 4.05 1.83 5.12
C ILE A 75 5.13 2.89 5.18
N THR A 76 4.82 3.98 5.87
CA THR A 76 5.83 4.97 6.28
C THR A 76 5.90 4.99 7.79
N ASP A 77 7.11 4.87 8.33
CA ASP A 77 7.35 4.92 9.76
C ASP A 77 7.55 6.38 10.26
N THR A 78 7.80 6.53 11.56
CA THR A 78 8.06 7.83 12.19
C THR A 78 9.40 8.45 11.81
N ASN A 79 10.35 7.66 11.30
CA ASN A 79 11.65 8.11 10.80
C ASN A 79 11.60 8.47 9.30
N ASN A 80 10.44 8.36 8.66
CA ASN A 80 10.22 8.45 7.22
C ASN A 80 10.96 7.37 6.43
N GLU A 81 11.19 6.21 7.03
CA GLU A 81 11.56 4.99 6.32
C GLU A 81 10.30 4.34 5.72
N HIS A 82 10.50 3.63 4.61
CA HIS A 82 9.41 3.13 3.80
C HIS A 82 9.52 1.63 3.59
N TYR A 83 8.40 0.96 3.79
CA TYR A 83 8.31 -0.49 3.72
C TYR A 83 7.18 -0.89 2.79
N MET A 84 7.38 -1.98 2.07
CA MET A 84 6.37 -2.48 1.15
C MET A 84 6.32 -4.00 1.21
N LYS A 85 5.10 -4.53 1.06
CA LYS A 85 4.85 -5.95 0.94
C LYS A 85 3.69 -6.23 0.00
N GLU A 86 3.91 -7.16 -0.94
CA GLU A 86 2.83 -7.74 -1.73
C GLU A 86 1.97 -8.65 -0.87
N PHE A 87 0.66 -8.64 -1.08
CA PHE A 87 -0.23 -9.54 -0.36
C PHE A 87 -1.33 -10.08 -1.26
N ASP A 88 -1.67 -11.35 -1.03
CA ASP A 88 -2.80 -12.00 -1.67
C ASP A 88 -4.11 -11.55 -1.02
N GLY A 89 -5.13 -11.30 -1.85
CA GLY A 89 -6.47 -10.99 -1.38
C GLY A 89 -7.09 -9.81 -2.11
N SER A 90 -7.94 -9.08 -1.38
CA SER A 90 -8.62 -7.90 -1.89
C SER A 90 -8.64 -6.81 -0.83
N LEU A 91 -8.80 -5.57 -1.29
CA LEU A 91 -9.00 -4.43 -0.42
C LEU A 91 -10.29 -4.62 0.39
N LYS A 92 -10.16 -4.92 1.68
CA LYS A 92 -11.32 -4.95 2.58
C LYS A 92 -11.73 -3.52 2.91
N LYS A 93 -12.93 -3.15 2.46
CA LYS A 93 -13.58 -1.89 2.79
C LYS A 93 -14.34 -2.06 4.10
N ASP A 94 -13.92 -1.36 5.13
CA ASP A 94 -14.51 -1.41 6.46
C ASP A 94 -15.03 -0.03 6.87
N THR A 95 -16.08 0.03 7.68
CA THR A 95 -16.56 1.28 8.29
C THR A 95 -15.89 1.58 9.62
N ASP A 96 -15.13 0.63 10.15
CA ASP A 96 -14.44 0.78 11.43
C ASP A 96 -13.38 1.89 11.37
N LYS A 97 -13.21 2.58 12.51
CA LYS A 97 -12.20 3.63 12.64
C LYS A 97 -10.81 3.00 12.56
N PHE A 98 -9.92 3.64 11.81
CA PHE A 98 -8.54 3.23 11.75
C PHE A 98 -7.78 3.68 13.02
N ASP A 99 -7.72 2.80 14.02
CA ASP A 99 -6.96 2.99 15.26
C ASP A 99 -5.81 1.97 15.40
N ALA A 100 -5.15 1.94 16.56
CA ALA A 100 -4.00 1.07 16.80
C ALA A 100 -4.35 -0.43 16.75
N SER A 101 -5.53 -0.82 17.23
CA SER A 101 -6.01 -2.20 17.18
C SER A 101 -6.29 -2.61 15.73
N GLU A 102 -6.84 -1.69 14.95
CA GLU A 102 -7.12 -1.92 13.54
C GLU A 102 -5.83 -2.02 12.71
N LYS A 103 -4.79 -1.21 13.00
CA LYS A 103 -3.45 -1.37 12.42
C LYS A 103 -2.90 -2.78 12.65
N GLU A 104 -2.93 -3.26 13.90
CA GLU A 104 -2.43 -4.59 14.25
C GLU A 104 -3.21 -5.70 13.52
N ARG A 105 -4.54 -5.59 13.47
CA ARG A 105 -5.41 -6.51 12.72
C ARG A 105 -5.01 -6.57 11.24
N ILE A 106 -4.85 -5.42 10.59
CA ILE A 106 -4.48 -5.34 9.18
C ILE A 106 -3.11 -5.97 8.95
N LEU A 107 -2.10 -5.63 9.75
CA LEU A 107 -0.75 -6.18 9.60
C LEU A 107 -0.70 -7.70 9.79
N ASN A 108 -1.49 -8.24 10.72
CA ASN A 108 -1.61 -9.69 10.90
C ASN A 108 -2.29 -10.37 9.71
N LEU A 109 -3.24 -9.72 9.03
CA LEU A 109 -3.85 -10.24 7.80
C LEU A 109 -2.86 -10.22 6.62
N ILE A 110 -2.03 -9.19 6.51
CA ILE A 110 -0.99 -9.06 5.49
C ILE A 110 0.18 -10.01 5.78
N GLY A 111 0.43 -10.31 7.05
CA GLY A 111 1.54 -11.11 7.55
C GLY A 111 2.79 -10.26 7.84
N LEU A 112 3.53 -10.66 8.88
CA LEU A 112 4.63 -9.86 9.45
C LEU A 112 6.01 -10.14 8.80
N GLU A 113 6.13 -11.16 7.97
CA GLU A 113 7.38 -11.54 7.29
C GLU A 113 7.38 -11.13 5.81
N GLY A 114 8.55 -11.13 5.15
CA GLY A 114 8.64 -10.87 3.71
C GLY A 114 8.43 -9.40 3.31
N TRP A 115 8.57 -8.49 4.27
CA TRP A 115 8.61 -7.06 4.00
C TRP A 115 9.94 -6.65 3.37
N LYS A 116 9.87 -5.61 2.55
CA LYS A 116 11.04 -5.00 1.93
C LYS A 116 11.09 -3.53 2.30
N LYS A 117 12.29 -3.03 2.62
CA LYS A 117 12.56 -1.60 2.66
C LYS A 117 12.73 -1.08 1.24
N VAL A 118 12.07 0.03 0.95
CA VAL A 118 12.04 0.65 -0.38
C VAL A 118 12.35 2.13 -0.27
N SER A 119 12.71 2.77 -1.39
CA SER A 119 12.76 4.23 -1.46
C SER A 119 11.36 4.84 -1.34
N ALA A 120 11.28 6.14 -1.06
CA ALA A 120 10.04 6.89 -1.11
C ALA A 120 9.34 6.71 -2.47
N SER A 121 8.01 6.59 -2.46
CA SER A 121 7.23 6.45 -3.69
C SER A 121 6.87 7.81 -4.28
N ASP A 122 7.20 8.05 -5.54
CA ASP A 122 6.78 9.25 -6.27
C ASP A 122 5.26 9.30 -6.51
N LEU A 123 4.58 8.16 -6.36
CA LEU A 123 3.13 8.02 -6.50
C LEU A 123 2.34 8.80 -5.43
N LEU A 124 2.98 9.14 -4.31
CA LEU A 124 2.35 9.91 -3.23
C LEU A 124 2.56 11.43 -3.36
N ASN A 125 3.44 11.86 -4.27
CA ASN A 125 3.79 13.26 -4.50
C ASN A 125 3.20 13.82 -5.80
N SER A 126 2.33 13.06 -6.48
CA SER A 126 1.79 13.34 -7.82
C SER A 126 0.35 13.84 -7.80
#